data_AF-A0A416Z866-F1
#
_entry.id   AF-A0A416Z866-F1
#
_cell.length_a   1.000
_cell.length_b   1.000
_cell.length_c   1.000
_cell.angle_alpha   90.00
_cell.angle_beta   90.00
_cell.angle_gamma   90.00
#
_symmetry.space_group_name_H-M   'P 1'
#
loop_
_entity.id
_entity.type
_entity.pdbx_description
1 polymer ?
#
loop_
_entity_poly.entity_id
_entity_poly.type
_entity_poly.pdbx_seq_one_letter_code
_entity_poly.pdbx_strand_id
1 'polypeptide(L)'
;MRTIDIRGITNMELVRGGTSEWYWATDYVHGDLYEAEELFRQKNSVQSNRLYLIHYPDGMVYEPVLPVDGQYLGYPVFDGESVVLLVVNFTESAIHILRFLHQQEKTQEVVRLPLSAVKDCYNLILHPSPLSLTRQPNDGTFEIIWPEQIRFAISSRETLNFRDRDKLYFSIWYEDPDYREETLVRSAQDGTILERFSGDIRIMPNRERWLIK
;
A
#
# COMPACT_ATOMS: atom_id res chain seq x y z
N MET A 1 -27.12 -7.95 -14.10
CA MET A 1 -25.76 -7.63 -14.60
C MET A 1 -25.65 -6.11 -14.65
N ARG A 2 -24.58 -5.53 -14.11
CA ARG A 2 -24.31 -4.08 -14.17
C ARG A 2 -23.08 -3.86 -15.04
N THR A 3 -23.12 -2.81 -15.86
CA THR A 3 -21.99 -2.37 -16.69
C THR A 3 -21.35 -1.18 -16.01
N ILE A 4 -20.03 -1.22 -15.83
CA ILE A 4 -19.19 -0.11 -15.36
C ILE A 4 -18.18 0.20 -16.45
N ASP A 5 -17.90 1.49 -16.68
CA ASP A 5 -16.90 1.94 -17.65
C ASP A 5 -15.65 2.42 -16.92
N ILE A 6 -14.58 1.64 -17.04
CA ILE A 6 -13.23 1.97 -16.56
C ILE A 6 -12.24 1.98 -17.73
N ARG A 7 -12.69 2.48 -18.89
CA ARG A 7 -11.88 2.70 -20.11
C ARG A 7 -11.13 1.46 -20.61
N GLY A 8 -11.79 0.30 -20.56
CA GLY A 8 -11.24 -0.97 -21.04
C GLY A 8 -10.34 -1.72 -20.07
N ILE A 9 -10.14 -1.19 -18.85
CA ILE A 9 -9.48 -1.92 -17.76
C ILE A 9 -10.40 -3.05 -17.30
N THR A 10 -9.84 -4.24 -17.05
CA THR A 10 -10.61 -5.45 -16.70
C THR A 10 -10.18 -6.11 -15.40
N ASN A 11 -9.08 -5.66 -14.79
CA ASN A 11 -8.73 -6.03 -13.42
C ASN A 11 -9.58 -5.23 -12.42
N MET A 12 -9.89 -5.86 -11.30
CA MET A 12 -10.56 -5.23 -10.19
C MET A 12 -10.21 -6.00 -8.91
N GLU A 13 -9.76 -5.28 -7.90
CA GLU A 13 -9.34 -5.85 -6.63
C GLU A 13 -10.05 -5.15 -5.48
N LEU A 14 -10.21 -5.85 -4.36
CA LEU A 14 -10.73 -5.25 -3.14
C LEU A 14 -9.69 -4.28 -2.56
N VAL A 15 -10.12 -3.10 -2.11
CA VAL A 15 -9.23 -2.16 -1.42
C VAL A 15 -8.80 -2.78 -0.08
N ARG A 16 -7.50 -2.75 0.21
CA ARG A 16 -6.94 -3.31 1.47
C ARG A 16 -7.40 -2.51 2.68
N GLY A 17 -7.49 -3.15 3.85
CA GLY A 17 -7.89 -2.48 5.10
C GLY A 17 -9.26 -2.89 5.66
N GLY A 18 -9.80 -4.01 5.16
CA GLY A 18 -11.02 -4.61 5.70
C GLY A 18 -12.24 -3.75 5.38
N THR A 19 -12.51 -3.62 4.09
CA THR A 19 -13.79 -3.14 3.55
C THR A 19 -14.35 -4.19 2.60
N SER A 20 -15.66 -4.24 2.45
CA SER A 20 -16.35 -5.04 1.42
C SER A 20 -17.02 -4.15 0.35
N GLU A 21 -16.87 -2.83 0.49
CA GLU A 21 -17.60 -1.83 -0.31
C GLU A 21 -16.69 -1.15 -1.35
N TRP A 22 -15.38 -1.15 -1.14
CA TRP A 22 -14.46 -0.47 -2.05
C TRP A 22 -13.61 -1.45 -2.83
N TYR A 23 -13.69 -1.31 -4.14
CA TYR A 23 -12.82 -1.96 -5.10
C TYR A 23 -11.99 -0.92 -5.84
N TRP A 24 -10.89 -1.34 -6.44
CA TRP A 24 -10.06 -0.48 -7.25
C TRP A 24 -9.55 -1.21 -8.49
N ALA A 25 -9.20 -0.44 -9.50
CA ALA A 25 -8.65 -0.92 -10.76
C ALA A 25 -7.57 0.05 -11.25
N THR A 26 -6.58 -0.46 -11.95
CA THR A 26 -5.49 0.34 -12.54
C THR A 26 -5.08 -0.22 -13.89
N ASP A 27 -4.61 0.64 -14.79
CA ASP A 27 -3.98 0.24 -16.06
C ASP A 27 -2.52 -0.21 -15.89
N TYR A 28 -2.01 -0.19 -14.65
CA TYR A 28 -0.64 -0.59 -14.28
C TYR A 28 -0.65 -1.80 -13.33
N VAL A 29 -1.24 -2.91 -13.80
CA VAL A 29 -1.63 -4.08 -12.99
C VAL A 29 -0.45 -4.81 -12.32
N HIS A 30 0.72 -4.80 -12.95
CA HIS A 30 1.87 -5.60 -12.51
C HIS A 30 3.07 -4.79 -12.02
N GLY A 31 2.99 -3.47 -12.13
CA GLY A 31 4.08 -2.62 -11.74
C GLY A 31 3.91 -2.07 -10.33
N ASP A 32 5.05 -1.78 -9.72
CA ASP A 32 5.12 -1.10 -8.43
C ASP A 32 5.71 0.30 -8.59
N LEU A 33 5.77 1.06 -7.49
CA LEU A 33 6.28 2.42 -7.53
C LEU A 33 7.80 2.48 -7.83
N TYR A 34 8.54 1.39 -7.61
CA TYR A 34 9.96 1.33 -7.94
C TYR A 34 10.18 1.11 -9.44
N GLU A 35 9.40 0.22 -10.06
CA GLU A 35 9.38 0.10 -11.51
C GLU A 35 8.94 1.42 -12.17
N ALA A 36 7.91 2.08 -11.62
CA ALA A 36 7.48 3.39 -12.09
C ALA A 36 8.59 4.45 -12.01
N GLU A 37 9.38 4.45 -10.92
CA GLU A 37 10.55 5.32 -10.77
C GLU A 37 11.59 5.06 -11.88
N GLU A 38 11.87 3.80 -12.18
CA GLU A 38 12.81 3.42 -13.24
C GLU A 38 12.29 3.79 -14.63
N LEU A 39 11.00 3.59 -14.91
CA LEU A 39 10.37 4.00 -16.17
C LEU A 39 10.47 5.52 -16.38
N PHE A 40 10.22 6.30 -15.33
CA PHE A 40 10.34 7.75 -15.37
C PHE A 40 11.79 8.18 -15.65
N ARG A 41 12.78 7.62 -14.93
CA ARG A 41 14.21 7.92 -15.13
C ARG A 41 14.67 7.59 -16.55
N GLN A 42 14.15 6.53 -17.13
CA GLN A 42 14.46 6.08 -18.50
C GLN A 42 13.71 6.87 -19.58
N LYS A 43 12.81 7.81 -19.21
CA LYS A 43 11.94 8.55 -20.14
C LYS A 43 11.13 7.62 -21.04
N ASN A 44 10.59 6.56 -20.46
CA ASN A 44 9.77 5.57 -21.16
C ASN A 44 8.46 6.19 -21.69
N SER A 45 7.72 5.53 -22.57
CA SER A 45 6.43 6.06 -23.05
C SER A 45 5.33 6.04 -21.99
N VAL A 46 5.41 5.14 -21.01
CA VAL A 46 4.48 5.08 -19.88
C VAL A 46 4.88 6.16 -18.87
N GLN A 47 4.19 7.30 -18.94
CA GLN A 47 4.49 8.51 -18.15
C GLN A 47 3.61 8.67 -16.90
N SER A 48 2.57 7.86 -16.74
CA SER A 48 1.70 7.83 -15.56
C SER A 48 0.86 6.55 -15.57
N ASN A 49 0.17 6.26 -14.46
CA ASN A 49 -0.90 5.28 -14.41
C ASN A 49 -2.24 5.93 -14.01
N ARG A 50 -3.33 5.24 -14.34
CA ARG A 50 -4.69 5.56 -13.93
C ARG A 50 -5.10 4.62 -12.80
N LEU A 51 -5.88 5.15 -11.89
CA LEU A 51 -6.53 4.38 -10.83
C LEU A 51 -8.00 4.77 -10.76
N TYR A 52 -8.87 3.77 -10.72
CA TYR A 52 -10.30 3.94 -10.51
C TYR A 52 -10.70 3.33 -9.17
N LEU A 53 -11.57 4.01 -8.45
CA LEU A 53 -12.29 3.47 -7.30
C LEU A 53 -13.69 3.09 -7.74
N ILE A 54 -14.12 1.88 -7.38
CA ILE A 54 -15.44 1.35 -7.70
C ILE A 54 -16.15 1.11 -6.36
N HIS A 55 -17.27 1.77 -6.16
CA HIS A 55 -18.09 1.61 -4.96
C HIS A 55 -19.12 0.49 -5.16
N TYR A 56 -19.18 -0.44 -4.22
CA TYR A 56 -20.22 -1.45 -4.07
C TYR A 56 -21.14 -1.02 -2.92
N PRO A 57 -22.48 -1.13 -3.05
CA PRO A 57 -23.21 -1.88 -4.08
C PRO A 57 -23.70 -1.07 -5.28
N ASP A 58 -23.47 0.24 -5.35
CA ASP A 58 -24.05 1.11 -6.39
C ASP A 58 -23.29 1.12 -7.73
N GLY A 59 -22.08 0.57 -7.77
CA GLY A 59 -21.25 0.46 -8.96
C GLY A 59 -20.75 1.82 -9.46
N MET A 60 -20.76 2.86 -8.63
CA MET A 60 -20.23 4.17 -8.99
C MET A 60 -18.71 4.09 -9.17
N VAL A 61 -18.22 4.75 -10.21
CA VAL A 61 -16.81 4.75 -10.60
C VAL A 61 -16.25 6.16 -10.41
N TYR A 62 -15.10 6.24 -9.76
CA TYR A 62 -14.39 7.48 -9.50
C TYR A 62 -12.96 7.39 -10.03
N GLU A 63 -12.49 8.43 -10.71
CA GLU A 63 -11.06 8.62 -11.05
C GLU A 63 -10.53 9.72 -10.10
N PRO A 64 -10.09 9.36 -8.88
CA PRO A 64 -9.87 10.34 -7.81
C PRO A 64 -8.67 11.26 -8.05
N VAL A 65 -7.74 10.83 -8.90
CA VAL A 65 -6.55 11.59 -9.29
C VAL A 65 -6.44 11.48 -10.81
N LEU A 66 -6.44 12.61 -11.49
CA LEU A 66 -6.23 12.65 -12.94
C LEU A 66 -4.76 12.41 -13.25
N PRO A 67 -4.44 11.60 -14.28
CA PRO A 67 -3.06 11.30 -14.62
C PRO A 67 -2.33 12.55 -15.11
N VAL A 68 -1.12 12.73 -14.60
CA VAL A 68 -0.17 13.79 -14.98
C VAL A 68 1.19 13.15 -15.24
N ASP A 69 1.94 13.62 -16.22
CA ASP A 69 3.26 13.05 -16.55
C ASP A 69 4.22 13.08 -15.35
N GLY A 70 4.83 11.92 -15.08
CA GLY A 70 5.69 11.66 -13.93
C GLY A 70 4.93 11.34 -12.63
N GLN A 71 3.60 11.22 -12.67
CA GLN A 71 2.77 10.87 -11.51
C GLN A 71 2.32 9.41 -11.58
N TYR A 72 2.56 8.68 -10.49
CA TYR A 72 2.15 7.28 -10.36
C TYR A 72 1.47 7.03 -9.01
N LEU A 73 0.45 6.19 -9.03
CA LEU A 73 -0.31 5.77 -7.87
C LEU A 73 0.09 4.37 -7.45
N GLY A 74 0.30 4.19 -6.14
CA GLY A 74 0.44 2.88 -5.51
C GLY A 74 -0.92 2.29 -5.12
N TYR A 75 -0.86 1.14 -4.45
CA TYR A 75 -2.05 0.44 -3.95
C TYR A 75 -2.83 1.32 -2.95
N PRO A 76 -4.15 1.49 -3.15
CA PRO A 76 -4.99 2.25 -2.22
C PRO A 76 -5.33 1.41 -0.99
N VAL A 77 -5.67 2.09 0.11
CA VAL A 77 -6.10 1.45 1.36
C VAL A 77 -7.36 2.10 1.92
N PHE A 78 -8.13 1.37 2.71
CA PHE A 78 -9.27 1.86 3.45
C PHE A 78 -8.90 1.89 4.94
N ASP A 79 -8.88 3.08 5.54
CA ASP A 79 -8.29 3.27 6.86
C ASP A 79 -9.25 3.06 8.04
N GLY A 80 -10.54 2.91 7.77
CA GLY A 80 -11.52 3.20 8.81
C GLY A 80 -12.75 3.86 8.25
N GLU A 81 -12.50 4.92 7.49
CA GLU A 81 -13.44 6.00 7.22
C GLU A 81 -13.52 6.27 5.72
N SER A 82 -12.40 6.19 5.00
CA SER A 82 -12.36 6.48 3.57
C SER A 82 -11.21 5.78 2.88
N VAL A 83 -11.27 5.72 1.54
CA VAL A 83 -10.14 5.28 0.72
C VAL A 83 -9.04 6.34 0.76
N VAL A 84 -7.81 5.90 0.94
CA VAL A 84 -6.59 6.70 0.95
C VAL A 84 -5.65 6.20 -0.14
N LEU A 85 -5.06 7.13 -0.87
CA LEU A 85 -4.24 6.92 -2.05
C LEU A 85 -2.80 7.31 -1.74
N LEU A 86 -1.86 6.53 -2.26
CA LEU A 86 -0.44 6.87 -2.31
C LEU A 86 -0.11 7.35 -3.72
N VAL A 87 0.41 8.57 -3.83
CA VAL A 87 0.81 9.17 -5.11
C VAL A 87 2.26 9.60 -5.03
N VAL A 88 3.07 9.18 -6.00
CA VAL A 88 4.45 9.64 -6.17
C VAL A 88 4.50 10.49 -7.43
N ASN A 89 4.92 11.74 -7.31
CA ASN A 89 5.12 12.65 -8.43
C ASN A 89 6.62 12.93 -8.57
N PHE A 90 7.25 12.30 -9.56
CA PHE A 90 8.68 12.41 -9.83
C PHE A 90 9.05 13.78 -10.42
N THR A 91 8.16 14.39 -11.19
CA THR A 91 8.34 15.74 -11.74
C THR A 91 8.35 16.79 -10.62
N GLU A 92 7.46 16.66 -9.64
CA GLU A 92 7.43 17.54 -8.45
C GLU A 92 8.42 17.14 -7.36
N SER A 93 9.06 15.96 -7.47
CA SER A 93 9.89 15.36 -6.42
C SER A 93 9.16 15.26 -5.07
N ALA A 94 7.91 14.76 -5.10
CA ALA A 94 7.05 14.67 -3.92
C ALA A 94 6.29 13.33 -3.83
N ILE A 95 6.00 12.92 -2.59
CA ILE A 95 5.10 11.82 -2.25
C ILE A 95 3.89 12.42 -1.55
N HIS A 96 2.69 12.09 -2.00
CA HIS A 96 1.43 12.55 -1.45
C HIS A 96 0.63 11.37 -0.91
N ILE A 97 0.05 11.55 0.27
CA ILE A 97 -1.01 10.68 0.78
C ILE A 97 -2.30 11.48 0.68
N LEU A 98 -3.25 10.99 -0.13
CA LEU A 98 -4.50 11.68 -0.42
C LEU A 98 -5.68 10.89 0.11
N ARG A 99 -6.62 11.57 0.76
CA ARG A 99 -7.90 10.99 1.20
C ARG A 99 -8.98 11.25 0.16
N PHE A 100 -9.71 10.23 -0.24
CA PHE A 100 -10.86 10.38 -1.11
C PHE A 100 -12.13 10.68 -0.29
N LEU A 101 -12.65 11.90 -0.42
CA LEU A 101 -13.88 12.35 0.22
C LEU A 101 -15.07 12.00 -0.66
N HIS A 102 -15.59 10.77 -0.52
CA HIS A 102 -16.66 10.22 -1.36
C HIS A 102 -17.87 11.15 -1.53
N GLN A 103 -18.38 11.75 -0.44
CA GLN A 103 -19.54 12.67 -0.52
C GLN A 103 -19.29 13.95 -1.33
N GLN A 104 -18.03 14.34 -1.49
CA GLN A 104 -17.63 15.55 -2.22
C GLN A 104 -17.02 15.23 -3.58
N GLU A 105 -16.80 13.95 -3.88
CA GLU A 105 -16.11 13.43 -5.06
C GLU A 105 -14.75 14.12 -5.30
N LYS A 106 -14.00 14.34 -4.21
CA LYS A 106 -12.72 15.06 -4.22
C LYS A 106 -11.67 14.36 -3.41
N THR A 107 -10.41 14.65 -3.71
CA THR A 107 -9.27 14.26 -2.89
C THR A 107 -8.83 15.41 -2.00
N GLN A 108 -8.42 15.07 -0.78
CA GLN A 108 -7.82 15.98 0.20
C GLN A 108 -6.42 15.48 0.55
N GLU A 109 -5.42 16.37 0.53
CA GLU A 109 -4.08 16.01 0.96
C GLU A 109 -4.02 15.77 2.47
N VAL A 110 -3.57 14.57 2.87
CA VAL A 110 -3.33 14.19 4.27
C VAL A 110 -1.91 14.60 4.67
N VAL A 111 -0.94 14.28 3.82
CA VAL A 111 0.46 14.66 3.99
C VAL A 111 1.15 14.75 2.64
N ARG A 112 2.10 15.68 2.55
CA ARG A 112 3.07 15.80 1.48
C ARG A 112 4.47 15.64 2.04
N LEU A 113 5.23 14.71 1.47
CA LEU A 113 6.62 14.44 1.82
C LEU A 113 7.51 14.74 0.62
N PRO A 114 8.75 15.23 0.81
CA PRO A 114 9.69 15.29 -0.28
C PRO A 114 10.06 13.87 -0.72
N LEU A 115 10.25 13.65 -2.02
CA LEU A 115 10.69 12.34 -2.54
C LEU A 115 12.04 11.91 -1.94
N SER A 116 12.89 12.88 -1.57
CA SER A 116 14.15 12.63 -0.87
C SER A 116 14.01 12.07 0.55
N ALA A 117 12.79 11.96 1.09
CA ALA A 117 12.53 11.22 2.34
C ALA A 117 12.82 9.72 2.20
N VAL A 118 12.84 9.20 0.97
CA VAL A 118 13.25 7.84 0.65
C VAL A 118 14.39 7.87 -0.37
N LYS A 119 15.20 6.82 -0.39
CA LYS A 119 16.27 6.66 -1.39
C LYS A 119 15.72 6.35 -2.79
N ASP A 120 14.67 5.56 -2.81
CA ASP A 120 13.97 5.05 -3.99
C ASP A 120 12.60 4.53 -3.53
N CYS A 121 11.74 4.14 -4.47
CA CYS A 121 10.39 3.66 -4.19
C CYS A 121 10.30 2.14 -3.92
N TYR A 122 11.42 1.46 -3.67
CA TYR A 122 11.46 0.00 -3.48
C TYR A 122 10.61 -0.46 -2.30
N ASN A 123 9.56 -1.25 -2.57
CA ASN A 123 8.54 -1.66 -1.60
C ASN A 123 7.98 -0.48 -0.78
N LEU A 124 7.76 0.67 -1.41
CA LEU A 124 7.07 1.80 -0.80
C LEU A 124 5.56 1.52 -0.76
N ILE A 125 5.01 1.25 0.43
CA ILE A 125 3.66 0.73 0.62
C ILE A 125 2.90 1.57 1.65
N LEU A 126 1.63 1.85 1.35
CA LEU A 126 0.69 2.47 2.27
C LEU A 126 -0.07 1.39 3.06
N HIS A 127 -0.19 1.56 4.38
CA HIS A 127 -0.92 0.67 5.27
C HIS A 127 -2.10 1.39 5.95
N PRO A 128 -3.25 0.73 6.16
CA PRO A 128 -4.52 1.38 6.50
C PRO A 128 -4.65 1.89 7.93
N SER A 129 -4.26 1.12 8.95
CA SER A 129 -4.59 1.46 10.34
C SER A 129 -3.55 0.97 11.34
N PRO A 130 -2.91 1.86 12.13
CA PRO A 130 -2.81 3.30 11.88
C PRO A 130 -2.30 3.57 10.45
N LEU A 131 -2.78 4.65 9.84
CA LEU A 131 -2.35 5.03 8.49
C LEU A 131 -0.83 5.30 8.51
N SER A 132 -0.07 4.56 7.72
CA SER A 132 1.39 4.69 7.70
C SER A 132 1.96 4.41 6.32
N LEU A 133 2.97 5.18 5.94
CA LEU A 133 3.78 4.94 4.76
C LEU A 133 5.06 4.21 5.18
N THR A 134 5.28 3.03 4.61
CA THR A 134 6.43 2.18 4.95
C THR A 134 7.26 1.90 3.72
N ARG A 135 8.54 1.60 3.93
CA ARG A 135 9.45 1.15 2.88
C ARG A 135 10.24 -0.05 3.37
N GLN A 136 10.34 -1.07 2.54
CA GLN A 136 11.15 -2.26 2.82
C GLN A 136 12.22 -2.46 1.74
N PRO A 137 13.33 -1.72 1.78
CA PRO A 137 14.45 -1.89 0.85
C PRO A 137 15.01 -3.32 0.85
N ASN A 138 15.70 -3.66 -0.24
CA ASN A 138 16.52 -4.86 -0.32
C ASN A 138 17.91 -4.69 0.36
N ASP A 139 17.96 -4.04 1.53
CA ASP A 139 19.17 -3.87 2.34
C ASP A 139 19.06 -4.46 3.76
N GLY A 140 17.98 -5.21 4.01
CA GLY A 140 17.71 -5.83 5.31
C GLY A 140 17.17 -4.84 6.35
N THR A 141 16.59 -3.71 5.92
CA THR A 141 15.91 -2.78 6.82
C THR A 141 14.44 -2.61 6.51
N PHE A 142 13.69 -2.24 7.54
CA PHE A 142 12.31 -1.80 7.46
C PHE A 142 12.23 -0.36 7.95
N GLU A 143 11.44 0.45 7.25
CA GLU A 143 11.30 1.87 7.51
C GLU A 143 9.80 2.22 7.62
N ILE A 144 9.41 2.95 8.65
CA ILE A 144 8.17 3.73 8.61
C ILE A 144 8.58 5.15 8.25
N ILE A 145 8.29 5.55 7.02
CA ILE A 145 8.61 6.89 6.49
C ILE A 145 7.71 7.95 7.13
N TRP A 146 6.46 7.59 7.38
CA TRP A 146 5.49 8.46 8.04
C TRP A 146 4.44 7.63 8.79
N PRO A 147 3.97 8.06 9.99
CA PRO A 147 4.35 9.32 10.65
C PRO A 147 5.61 9.25 11.54
N GLU A 148 6.01 8.07 12.02
CA GLU A 148 7.00 7.99 13.12
C GLU A 148 8.46 8.17 12.71
N GLN A 149 8.83 7.99 11.43
CA GLN A 149 10.22 8.07 10.96
C GLN A 149 11.15 7.12 11.72
N ILE A 150 10.79 5.83 11.77
CA ILE A 150 11.60 4.79 12.40
C ILE A 150 12.29 3.93 11.35
N ARG A 151 13.42 3.34 11.74
CA ARG A 151 14.16 2.38 10.92
C ARG A 151 14.81 1.33 11.81
N PHE A 152 14.70 0.06 11.43
CA PHE A 152 15.37 -1.04 12.10
C PHE A 152 15.69 -2.18 11.13
N ALA A 153 16.57 -3.08 11.55
CA ALA A 153 16.97 -4.24 10.77
C ALA A 153 15.91 -5.36 10.85
N ILE A 154 15.68 -6.02 9.72
CA ILE A 154 14.82 -7.20 9.58
C ILE A 154 15.56 -8.28 8.81
N SER A 155 15.09 -9.53 8.89
CA SER A 155 15.53 -10.58 7.99
C SER A 155 15.07 -10.28 6.55
N SER A 156 15.83 -10.75 5.56
CA SER A 156 15.41 -10.73 4.15
C SER A 156 14.17 -11.59 3.87
N ARG A 157 13.76 -12.44 4.82
CA ARG A 157 12.56 -13.28 4.72
C ARG A 157 11.35 -12.68 5.43
N GLU A 158 11.50 -11.53 6.08
CA GLU A 158 10.41 -10.84 6.75
C GLU A 158 9.69 -9.89 5.79
N THR A 159 8.36 -9.86 5.85
CA THR A 159 7.54 -8.87 5.14
C THR A 159 6.48 -8.33 6.07
N LEU A 160 6.30 -7.01 6.11
CA LEU A 160 5.22 -6.42 6.91
C LEU A 160 3.86 -6.87 6.37
N ASN A 161 3.07 -7.50 7.23
CA ASN A 161 1.70 -7.89 6.92
C ASN A 161 0.76 -6.73 7.30
N PHE A 162 0.74 -6.35 8.58
CA PHE A 162 -0.07 -5.22 9.06
C PHE A 162 0.48 -4.62 10.35
N ARG A 163 -0.12 -3.49 10.73
CA ARG A 163 0.16 -2.79 11.97
C ARG A 163 -1.07 -2.81 12.86
N ASP A 164 -0.86 -2.88 14.17
CA ASP A 164 -1.89 -2.66 15.18
C ASP A 164 -1.31 -1.76 16.27
N ARG A 165 -1.64 -0.47 16.22
CA ARG A 165 -1.10 0.57 17.11
C ARG A 165 0.44 0.57 17.12
N ASP A 166 1.05 0.13 18.21
CA ASP A 166 2.48 0.06 18.46
C ASP A 166 3.08 -1.33 18.17
N LYS A 167 2.29 -2.26 17.63
CA LYS A 167 2.74 -3.58 17.20
C LYS A 167 2.75 -3.69 15.67
N LEU A 168 3.84 -4.21 15.13
CA LEU A 168 4.02 -4.53 13.72
C LEU A 168 4.02 -6.05 13.57
N TYR A 169 3.17 -6.56 12.69
CA TYR A 169 3.03 -7.98 12.41
C TYR A 169 3.71 -8.27 11.08
N PHE A 170 4.81 -9.01 11.13
CA PHE A 170 5.55 -9.48 9.96
C PHE A 170 5.25 -10.95 9.72
N SER A 171 5.11 -11.35 8.46
CA SER A 171 5.28 -12.76 8.09
C SER A 171 6.76 -13.04 7.89
N ILE A 172 7.21 -14.22 8.31
CA ILE A 172 8.55 -14.74 8.00
C ILE A 172 8.40 -16.16 7.45
N TRP A 173 9.04 -16.42 6.31
CA TRP A 173 8.99 -17.73 5.66
C TRP A 173 10.32 -18.49 5.82
N TYR A 174 10.22 -19.81 5.77
CA TYR A 174 11.34 -20.74 5.78
C TYR A 174 11.08 -21.83 4.75
N GLU A 175 12.13 -22.32 4.09
CA GLU A 175 12.02 -23.42 3.12
C GLU A 175 12.65 -24.73 3.64
N ASP A 176 13.38 -24.70 4.76
CA ASP A 176 14.16 -25.85 5.25
C ASP A 176 13.57 -26.45 6.54
N PRO A 177 13.32 -27.78 6.62
CA PRO A 177 13.25 -28.76 5.53
C PRO A 177 11.95 -28.71 4.74
N ASP A 178 10.92 -28.04 5.26
CA ASP A 178 9.61 -27.83 4.63
C ASP A 178 9.24 -26.36 4.69
N TYR A 179 8.46 -25.91 3.70
CA TYR A 179 7.92 -24.55 3.69
C TYR A 179 7.03 -24.32 4.91
N ARG A 180 7.32 -23.27 5.66
CA ARG A 180 6.45 -22.80 6.75
C ARG A 180 6.52 -21.29 6.86
N GLU A 181 5.40 -20.72 7.29
CA GLU A 181 5.32 -19.33 7.69
C GLU A 181 5.13 -19.21 9.19
N GLU A 182 5.70 -18.16 9.74
CA GLU A 182 5.50 -17.75 11.12
C GLU A 182 5.18 -16.26 11.14
N THR A 183 4.45 -15.83 12.16
CA THR A 183 4.18 -14.43 12.42
C THR A 183 5.15 -13.94 13.49
N LEU A 184 5.87 -12.86 13.19
CA LEU A 184 6.69 -12.11 14.14
C LEU A 184 5.96 -10.83 14.52
N VAL A 185 5.79 -10.60 15.82
CA VAL A 185 5.25 -9.36 16.34
C VAL A 185 6.42 -8.52 16.85
N ARG A 186 6.59 -7.33 16.29
CA ARG A 186 7.64 -6.38 16.65
C ARG A 186 7.07 -5.11 17.24
N SER A 187 7.83 -4.47 18.11
CA SER A 187 7.56 -3.11 18.58
C SER A 187 7.74 -2.10 17.43
N ALA A 188 6.77 -1.21 17.25
CA ALA A 188 6.87 -0.09 16.33
C ALA A 188 7.78 1.05 16.85
N GLN A 189 8.37 0.93 18.04
CA GLN A 189 9.29 1.96 18.54
C GLN A 189 10.72 1.73 18.05
N ASP A 190 11.15 0.47 18.03
CA ASP A 190 12.55 0.10 17.84
C ASP A 190 12.74 -1.21 17.05
N GLY A 191 11.65 -1.88 16.67
CA GLY A 191 11.69 -3.17 15.96
C GLY A 191 11.96 -4.38 16.84
N THR A 192 12.00 -4.24 18.17
CA THR A 192 12.24 -5.36 19.10
C THR A 192 11.18 -6.44 18.92
N ILE A 193 11.59 -7.71 18.79
CA ILE A 193 10.65 -8.85 18.68
C ILE A 193 9.98 -9.07 20.04
N LEU A 194 8.65 -9.00 20.05
CA LEU A 194 7.80 -9.19 21.22
C LEU A 194 7.24 -10.61 21.29
N GLU A 195 6.77 -11.13 20.15
CA GLU A 195 6.11 -12.43 20.07
C GLU A 195 6.46 -13.13 18.74
N ARG A 196 6.36 -14.46 18.75
CA ARG A 196 6.60 -15.31 17.58
C ARG A 196 5.70 -16.53 17.64
N PHE A 197 4.95 -16.83 16.58
CA PHE A 197 4.08 -18.00 16.51
C PHE A 197 3.92 -18.52 15.09
N SER A 198 3.62 -19.82 14.97
CA SER A 198 3.42 -20.50 13.69
C SER A 198 2.12 -20.06 13.00
N GLY A 199 2.21 -19.89 11.68
CA GLY A 199 1.11 -19.44 10.83
C GLY A 199 1.23 -17.99 10.38
N ASP A 200 0.35 -17.61 9.43
CA ASP A 200 0.19 -16.25 8.92
C ASP A 200 -1.21 -15.70 9.22
N ILE A 201 -1.33 -14.38 9.30
CA ILE A 201 -2.59 -13.71 9.61
C ILE A 201 -3.20 -13.15 8.33
N ARG A 202 -4.46 -13.51 8.04
CA ARG A 202 -5.26 -12.84 7.01
C ARG A 202 -6.24 -11.85 7.64
N ILE A 203 -6.33 -10.66 7.04
CA ILE A 203 -7.32 -9.65 7.40
C ILE A 203 -8.52 -9.81 6.47
N MET A 204 -9.67 -10.10 7.07
CA MET A 204 -10.91 -10.30 6.34
C MET A 204 -11.59 -8.96 6.01
N PRO A 205 -12.54 -8.92 5.06
CA PRO A 205 -13.27 -7.70 4.69
C PRO A 205 -14.02 -7.01 5.85
N ASN A 206 -14.32 -7.74 6.93
CA ASN A 206 -14.92 -7.21 8.17
C ASN A 206 -13.87 -6.85 9.25
N ARG A 207 -12.57 -6.81 8.89
CA ARG A 207 -11.39 -6.58 9.75
C ARG A 207 -11.07 -7.68 10.76
N GLU A 208 -11.79 -8.81 10.74
CA GLU A 208 -11.37 -9.96 11.52
C GLU A 208 -9.99 -10.44 11.10
N ARG A 209 -9.22 -10.94 12.07
CA ARG A 209 -7.88 -11.48 11.87
C ARG A 209 -7.93 -12.98 12.04
N TRP A 210 -7.64 -13.71 10.97
CA TRP A 210 -7.65 -15.17 10.98
C TRP A 210 -6.21 -15.67 10.93
N LEU A 211 -5.79 -16.41 11.96
CA LEU A 211 -4.50 -17.11 11.95
C LEU A 211 -4.66 -18.42 11.17
N ILE A 212 -3.94 -18.52 10.06
CA ILE A 212 -3.85 -19.72 9.23
C ILE A 212 -2.62 -20.50 9.66
N LYS A 213 -2.78 -21.79 9.96
CA LYS A 213 -1.72 -22.69 10.39
C LYS A 213 -1.51 -23.82 9.38
#